data_AF-A0A9P9DV96-F1
#
_entry.id   AF-A0A9P9DV96-F1
#
_cell.length_a   1.000
_cell.length_b   1.000
_cell.length_c   1.000
_cell.angle_alpha   90.00
_cell.angle_beta   90.00
_cell.angle_gamma   90.00
#
_symmetry.space_group_name_H-M   'P 1'
#
loop_
_entity.id
_entity.type
_entity.pdbx_description
1 polymer ?
#
loop_
_entity_poly.entity_id
_entity_poly.type
_entity_poly.pdbx_seq_one_letter_code
_entity_poly.pdbx_strand_id
1 'polypeptide(L)'
;MPFLHRLLSPLTRKGTSSPPPSPPRISTYPSILSSDLDRPLKDWSIARHDREALIEDVMPMMAASLQRRHLLSTFLSKHTWANDLLKSELDLAQPEYSTHADHHDPLPSLLSAFWLNPAEVTEHVLTLVRLWFYALLRYTYRRRLFVEESSDSVRRHDLDLSDLEDRNFYSALSEHNVRRLIRHGSALYRVCCKRVKQRPAWTTFCRRIQLFCHEVGLPLSSSSSSSFDPEKDIRHLQRNLTSIVLHRDVSGQVVSNAALVREIARHVKKVDERAVSSAAHHDEMRRNMEEMTRRMEESSVSASTPGSAVPSVQRSNELDAEIQELRALHQERLDEMAREIEQNRAVSNELLNATMDKLRSEFNEQRLRDQAHISADLHNQVRWLLEHLPGKSTYGEGAHRWKLFWDKEWKKTKWEGHPLWQLNDDEQYNRVGKKLYDTLSKRLHNYGVQRGQTLTVDVQRVVNAIKPLINNYDSDGNIDLVAERKRWGV
;
A
#
# COMPACT_ATOMS: atom_id res chain seq x y z
N MET A 1 -69.94 -55.28 6.46
CA MET A 1 -70.52 -55.91 5.24
C MET A 1 -72.03 -55.86 5.42
N PRO A 2 -72.88 -55.33 4.50
CA PRO A 2 -72.70 -55.10 3.07
C PRO A 2 -73.07 -53.66 2.58
N PHE A 3 -73.07 -53.53 1.26
CA PHE A 3 -73.19 -52.36 0.39
C PHE A 3 -74.65 -51.90 0.10
N LEU A 4 -74.74 -50.64 -0.35
CA LEU A 4 -75.73 -50.02 -1.26
C LEU A 4 -77.14 -49.69 -0.76
N HIS A 5 -77.45 -48.39 -0.70
CA HIS A 5 -78.52 -47.82 -1.55
C HIS A 5 -78.30 -46.31 -1.77
N ARG A 6 -78.07 -45.97 -3.04
CA ARG A 6 -78.36 -44.65 -3.62
C ARG A 6 -79.86 -44.62 -3.95
N LEU A 7 -80.48 -43.46 -3.80
CA LEU A 7 -81.24 -42.73 -4.83
C LEU A 7 -82.22 -41.77 -4.14
N LEU A 8 -82.09 -40.48 -4.42
CA LEU A 8 -83.11 -39.66 -5.08
C LEU A 8 -82.47 -38.31 -5.45
N SER A 9 -82.45 -38.03 -6.75
CA SER A 9 -81.94 -36.81 -7.42
C SER A 9 -83.07 -35.77 -7.55
N PRO A 10 -83.03 -34.78 -8.47
CA PRO A 10 -82.10 -33.65 -8.70
C PRO A 10 -82.88 -32.31 -8.72
N LEU A 11 -82.20 -31.15 -8.85
CA LEU A 11 -82.56 -30.06 -9.80
C LEU A 11 -81.63 -28.83 -9.68
N THR A 12 -81.10 -28.44 -10.86
CA THR A 12 -80.69 -27.10 -11.33
C THR A 12 -79.52 -26.38 -10.62
N ARG A 13 -78.32 -26.19 -11.21
CA ARG A 13 -77.82 -25.62 -12.50
C ARG A 13 -77.41 -24.14 -12.38
N LYS A 14 -76.11 -23.92 -12.64
CA LYS A 14 -75.31 -22.69 -12.97
C LYS A 14 -74.26 -22.42 -11.89
N GLY A 15 -72.96 -22.46 -12.13
CA GLY A 15 -72.23 -22.20 -13.37
C GLY A 15 -71.46 -20.89 -13.21
N THR A 16 -70.27 -20.97 -12.60
CA THR A 16 -69.09 -20.10 -12.79
C THR A 16 -68.01 -20.60 -11.83
N SER A 17 -67.31 -21.65 -12.24
CA SER A 17 -66.07 -22.06 -11.56
C SER A 17 -65.01 -21.02 -11.85
N SER A 18 -64.67 -20.21 -10.85
CA SER A 18 -63.44 -19.42 -10.85
C SER A 18 -62.25 -20.35 -11.16
N PRO A 19 -61.34 -19.97 -12.07
CA PRO A 19 -60.11 -20.73 -12.27
C PRO A 19 -59.34 -20.78 -10.94
N PRO A 20 -58.56 -21.86 -10.68
CA PRO A 20 -57.76 -21.95 -9.47
C PRO A 20 -56.87 -20.70 -9.35
N PRO A 21 -56.70 -20.15 -8.13
CA PRO A 21 -55.89 -18.96 -7.93
C PRO A 21 -54.51 -19.23 -8.52
N SER A 22 -54.11 -18.37 -9.46
CA SER A 22 -52.77 -18.39 -10.01
C SER A 22 -51.76 -18.34 -8.86
N PRO A 23 -50.66 -19.11 -8.91
CA PRO A 23 -49.63 -19.02 -7.88
C PRO A 23 -49.19 -17.55 -7.77
N PRO A 24 -48.84 -17.08 -6.56
CA PRO A 24 -48.56 -15.68 -6.32
C PRO A 24 -47.51 -15.23 -7.33
N ARG A 25 -47.87 -14.23 -8.15
CA ARG A 25 -46.88 -13.49 -8.94
C ARG A 25 -45.90 -12.93 -7.92
N ILE A 26 -44.71 -13.49 -7.84
CA ILE A 26 -43.57 -12.91 -7.14
C ILE A 26 -43.15 -11.68 -7.95
N SER A 27 -43.96 -10.63 -7.83
CA SER A 27 -43.67 -9.27 -8.24
C SER A 27 -42.97 -8.63 -7.06
N THR A 28 -41.67 -8.85 -6.98
CA THR A 28 -40.62 -8.05 -6.33
C THR A 28 -39.42 -8.98 -6.12
N TYR A 29 -38.63 -9.18 -7.17
CA TYR A 29 -37.22 -9.41 -6.91
C TYR A 29 -36.72 -8.16 -6.19
N PRO A 30 -36.19 -8.27 -4.96
CA PRO A 30 -35.71 -7.12 -4.24
C PRO A 30 -34.68 -6.38 -5.10
N SER A 31 -34.71 -5.05 -5.07
CA SER A 31 -33.62 -4.22 -5.58
C SER A 31 -32.35 -4.34 -4.71
N ILE A 32 -31.97 -5.57 -4.30
CA ILE A 32 -30.79 -5.91 -3.48
C ILE A 32 -29.54 -6.06 -4.37
N LEU A 33 -29.53 -5.56 -5.60
CA LEU A 33 -28.29 -5.47 -6.38
C LEU A 33 -27.47 -4.24 -5.92
N SER A 34 -27.17 -4.21 -4.62
CA SER A 34 -26.25 -3.25 -4.02
C SER A 34 -24.88 -3.92 -3.83
N SER A 35 -23.89 -3.29 -4.46
CA SER A 35 -22.45 -3.21 -4.11
C SER A 35 -21.49 -4.40 -4.10
N ASP A 36 -21.87 -5.67 -3.99
CA ASP A 36 -20.87 -6.66 -3.51
C ASP A 36 -20.02 -7.38 -4.57
N LEU A 37 -19.54 -6.68 -5.62
CA LEU A 37 -18.41 -7.21 -6.42
C LEU A 37 -17.09 -7.23 -5.65
N ASP A 38 -17.05 -6.55 -4.51
CA ASP A 38 -15.95 -6.64 -3.54
C ASP A 38 -15.94 -7.91 -2.70
N ARG A 39 -16.85 -8.86 -2.98
CA ARG A 39 -16.87 -10.17 -2.33
C ARG A 39 -15.52 -10.90 -2.53
N PRO A 40 -14.83 -11.32 -1.45
CA PRO A 40 -13.59 -12.09 -1.51
C PRO A 40 -13.70 -13.35 -2.38
N LEU A 41 -12.61 -13.74 -3.06
CA LEU A 41 -12.58 -14.89 -3.97
C LEU A 41 -13.04 -16.21 -3.33
N LYS A 42 -12.74 -16.39 -2.03
CA LYS A 42 -13.16 -17.55 -1.24
C LYS A 42 -14.68 -17.67 -1.11
N ASP A 43 -15.39 -16.55 -1.11
CA ASP A 43 -16.84 -16.48 -0.88
C ASP A 43 -17.64 -16.72 -2.18
N TRP A 44 -16.94 -16.88 -3.30
CA TRP A 44 -17.51 -17.41 -4.55
C TRP A 44 -17.56 -18.95 -4.56
N SER A 45 -16.98 -19.63 -3.57
CA SER A 45 -17.07 -21.08 -3.43
C SER A 45 -18.30 -21.47 -2.60
N ILE A 46 -19.12 -22.38 -3.13
CA ILE A 46 -20.37 -22.83 -2.49
C ILE A 46 -20.21 -24.29 -2.08
N ALA A 47 -20.71 -24.64 -0.89
CA ALA A 47 -20.68 -26.00 -0.38
C ALA A 47 -21.48 -26.99 -1.26
N ARG A 48 -21.22 -28.30 -1.12
CA ARG A 48 -21.80 -29.34 -2.00
C ARG A 48 -23.34 -29.42 -1.96
N HIS A 49 -23.97 -28.94 -0.89
CA HIS A 49 -25.42 -29.04 -0.67
C HIS A 49 -26.11 -27.69 -0.41
N ASP A 50 -25.37 -26.58 -0.52
CA ASP A 50 -25.89 -25.26 -0.21
C ASP A 50 -26.51 -24.60 -1.44
N ARG A 51 -27.74 -24.99 -1.74
CA ARG A 51 -28.52 -24.46 -2.87
C ARG A 51 -29.10 -23.09 -2.56
N GLU A 52 -29.39 -22.82 -1.29
CA GLU A 52 -29.97 -21.56 -0.82
C GLU A 52 -28.96 -20.43 -1.00
N ALA A 53 -27.71 -20.59 -0.55
CA ALA A 53 -26.67 -19.57 -0.78
C ALA A 53 -26.40 -19.31 -2.27
N LEU A 54 -26.51 -20.32 -3.14
CA LEU A 54 -26.42 -20.08 -4.59
C LEU A 54 -27.56 -19.18 -5.08
N ILE A 55 -28.79 -19.49 -4.69
CA ILE A 55 -30.00 -18.80 -5.18
C ILE A 55 -30.06 -17.37 -4.63
N GLU A 56 -29.68 -17.17 -3.38
CA GLU A 56 -29.78 -15.88 -2.71
C GLU A 56 -28.58 -14.98 -2.98
N ASP A 57 -27.35 -15.50 -2.95
CA ASP A 57 -26.16 -14.66 -3.05
C ASP A 57 -25.60 -14.56 -4.47
N VAL A 58 -25.55 -15.67 -5.19
CA VAL A 58 -24.76 -15.76 -6.43
C VAL A 58 -25.61 -15.59 -7.68
N MET A 59 -26.79 -16.21 -7.73
CA MET A 59 -27.68 -16.15 -8.90
C MET A 59 -28.13 -14.72 -9.25
N PRO A 60 -28.45 -13.83 -8.31
CA PRO A 60 -28.81 -12.45 -8.66
C PRO A 60 -27.68 -11.76 -9.42
N MET A 61 -26.42 -11.96 -9.01
CA MET A 61 -25.26 -11.39 -9.70
C MET A 61 -25.05 -11.98 -11.10
N MET A 62 -25.26 -13.29 -11.27
CA MET A 62 -25.04 -13.97 -12.55
C MET A 62 -26.17 -13.72 -13.57
N ALA A 63 -27.40 -13.52 -13.08
CA ALA A 63 -28.60 -13.33 -13.90
C ALA A 63 -28.88 -11.87 -14.27
N ALA A 64 -28.52 -10.92 -13.40
CA ALA A 64 -28.79 -9.50 -13.64
C ALA A 64 -27.99 -8.91 -14.80
N SER A 65 -28.49 -7.81 -15.36
CA SER A 65 -27.73 -6.97 -16.29
C SER A 65 -26.52 -6.35 -15.59
N LEU A 66 -25.37 -6.35 -16.26
CA LEU A 66 -24.15 -5.71 -15.76
C LEU A 66 -24.29 -4.18 -15.80
N GLN A 67 -24.09 -3.53 -14.66
CA GLN A 67 -24.01 -2.06 -14.60
C GLN A 67 -22.69 -1.58 -15.19
N ARG A 68 -22.68 -0.36 -15.77
CA ARG A 68 -21.49 0.22 -16.43
C ARG A 68 -20.24 0.26 -15.53
N ARG A 69 -20.42 0.55 -14.24
CA ARG A 69 -19.32 0.55 -13.25
C ARG A 69 -18.68 -0.83 -13.02
N HIS A 70 -19.34 -1.90 -13.41
CA HIS A 70 -18.90 -3.29 -13.22
C HIS A 70 -18.34 -3.91 -14.51
N LEU A 71 -18.20 -3.12 -15.57
CA LEU A 71 -17.61 -3.58 -16.83
C LEU A 71 -16.10 -3.50 -16.72
N LEU A 72 -15.43 -4.56 -17.15
CA LEU A 72 -13.97 -4.60 -17.23
C LEU A 72 -13.42 -3.46 -18.10
N SER A 73 -14.06 -3.17 -19.24
CA SER A 73 -13.70 -2.06 -20.12
C SER A 73 -13.74 -0.69 -19.42
N THR A 74 -14.68 -0.49 -18.50
CA THR A 74 -14.75 0.76 -17.71
C THR A 74 -13.59 0.85 -16.72
N PHE A 75 -13.19 -0.26 -16.10
CA PHE A 75 -12.01 -0.29 -15.24
C PHE A 75 -10.73 -0.03 -16.05
N LEU A 76 -10.55 -0.71 -17.17
CA LEU A 76 -9.37 -0.56 -18.04
C LEU A 76 -9.25 0.84 -18.64
N SER A 77 -10.38 1.49 -18.94
CA SER A 77 -10.37 2.89 -19.41
C SER A 77 -9.88 3.88 -18.35
N LYS A 78 -10.07 3.57 -17.06
CA LYS A 78 -9.61 4.41 -15.94
C LYS A 78 -8.18 4.08 -15.50
N HIS A 79 -7.78 2.81 -15.63
CA HIS A 79 -6.52 2.29 -15.15
C HIS A 79 -5.80 1.58 -16.30
N THR A 80 -5.16 2.35 -17.18
CA THR A 80 -4.50 1.82 -18.38
C THR A 80 -3.38 0.82 -18.06
N TRP A 81 -2.73 0.98 -16.89
CA TRP A 81 -1.72 0.04 -16.37
C TRP A 81 -2.27 -1.37 -16.12
N ALA A 82 -3.59 -1.54 -15.94
CA ALA A 82 -4.19 -2.85 -15.69
C ALA A 82 -4.14 -3.78 -16.91
N ASN A 83 -3.92 -3.23 -18.11
CA ASN A 83 -3.67 -4.03 -19.31
C ASN A 83 -2.38 -4.85 -19.20
N ASP A 84 -1.41 -4.41 -18.37
CA ASP A 84 -0.20 -5.19 -18.09
C ASP A 84 -0.52 -6.51 -17.35
N LEU A 85 -1.71 -6.66 -16.75
CA LEU A 85 -2.07 -7.87 -16.00
C LEU A 85 -2.95 -8.83 -16.79
N LEU A 86 -3.76 -8.32 -17.72
CA LEU A 86 -4.75 -9.10 -18.46
C LEU A 86 -4.19 -9.56 -19.81
N LYS A 87 -4.43 -10.82 -20.18
CA LYS A 87 -4.13 -11.37 -21.50
C LYS A 87 -5.29 -12.20 -22.02
N SER A 88 -5.56 -12.10 -23.32
CA SER A 88 -6.50 -12.98 -24.01
C SER A 88 -5.93 -14.41 -24.06
N GLU A 89 -6.79 -15.42 -24.09
CA GLU A 89 -6.33 -16.81 -24.26
C GLU A 89 -5.85 -17.05 -25.70
N LEU A 90 -6.33 -16.27 -26.67
CA LEU A 90 -5.85 -16.28 -28.04
C LEU A 90 -4.41 -15.75 -28.16
N ASP A 91 -4.06 -14.72 -27.37
CA ASP A 91 -2.70 -14.18 -27.31
C ASP A 91 -1.71 -15.18 -26.70
N LEU A 92 -2.20 -16.08 -25.86
CA LEU A 92 -1.40 -17.12 -25.20
C LEU A 92 -1.21 -18.37 -26.08
N ALA A 93 -2.02 -18.54 -27.12
CA ALA A 93 -2.04 -19.73 -27.96
C ALA A 93 -1.11 -19.66 -29.18
N GLN A 94 -0.50 -18.52 -29.48
CA GLN A 94 0.45 -18.39 -30.59
C GLN A 94 1.85 -18.92 -30.18
N PRO A 95 2.34 -20.03 -30.79
CA PRO A 95 3.62 -20.65 -30.41
C PRO A 95 4.82 -20.15 -31.25
N GLU A 96 4.64 -19.17 -32.13
CA GLU A 96 5.69 -18.80 -33.09
C GLU A 96 6.54 -17.66 -32.52
N TYR A 97 7.83 -17.99 -32.31
CA TYR A 97 8.90 -17.21 -31.68
C TYR A 97 8.87 -17.16 -30.16
N SER A 98 9.44 -18.17 -29.50
CA SER A 98 10.39 -18.02 -28.37
C SER A 98 10.85 -19.39 -27.83
N THR A 99 11.54 -20.18 -28.65
CA THR A 99 12.59 -21.06 -28.15
C THR A 99 13.71 -20.18 -27.59
N HIS A 100 13.95 -20.27 -26.28
CA HIS A 100 14.91 -19.51 -25.46
C HIS A 100 14.48 -18.09 -25.02
N ALA A 101 13.78 -18.00 -23.89
CA ALA A 101 14.10 -17.04 -22.81
C ALA A 101 13.09 -17.16 -21.65
N ASP A 102 13.58 -16.99 -20.44
CA ASP A 102 12.84 -16.47 -19.28
C ASP A 102 12.17 -15.13 -19.63
N HIS A 103 11.08 -15.16 -20.41
CA HIS A 103 10.28 -13.98 -20.68
C HIS A 103 9.45 -13.63 -19.45
N HIS A 104 10.14 -13.05 -18.46
CA HIS A 104 9.57 -12.01 -17.62
C HIS A 104 9.10 -10.90 -18.55
N ASP A 105 7.84 -10.94 -18.98
CA ASP A 105 7.21 -9.74 -19.52
C ASP A 105 7.27 -8.69 -18.40
N PRO A 106 8.05 -7.61 -18.56
CA PRO A 106 8.11 -6.57 -17.55
C PRO A 106 6.71 -5.98 -17.38
N LEU A 107 6.39 -5.52 -16.17
CA LEU A 107 5.12 -4.84 -15.84
C LEU A 107 5.37 -3.33 -15.67
N PRO A 108 5.94 -2.61 -16.66
CA PRO A 108 6.49 -1.28 -16.46
C PRO A 108 5.41 -0.25 -16.12
N SER A 109 4.22 -0.34 -16.71
CA SER A 109 3.14 0.61 -16.47
C SER A 109 2.55 0.42 -15.08
N LEU A 110 2.36 -0.84 -14.66
CA LEU A 110 1.89 -1.18 -13.32
C LEU A 110 2.91 -0.79 -12.24
N LEU A 111 4.20 -1.11 -12.43
CA LEU A 111 5.24 -0.73 -11.48
C LEU A 111 5.37 0.79 -11.37
N SER A 112 5.37 1.50 -12.50
CA SER A 112 5.41 2.97 -12.50
C SER A 112 4.22 3.56 -11.75
N ALA A 113 3.00 3.09 -12.03
CA ALA A 113 1.81 3.53 -11.32
C ALA A 113 1.89 3.23 -9.81
N PHE A 114 2.31 2.01 -9.45
CA PHE A 114 2.46 1.59 -8.07
C PHE A 114 3.40 2.50 -7.29
N TRP A 115 4.54 2.85 -7.87
CA TRP A 115 5.51 3.71 -7.21
C TRP A 115 5.08 5.18 -7.11
N LEU A 116 4.05 5.61 -7.85
CA LEU A 116 3.43 6.93 -7.70
C LEU A 116 2.40 6.94 -6.56
N ASN A 117 1.55 5.91 -6.47
CA ASN A 117 0.58 5.77 -5.38
C ASN A 117 0.43 4.31 -4.92
N PRO A 118 1.32 3.83 -4.02
CA PRO A 118 1.37 2.42 -3.65
C PRO A 118 0.07 1.92 -3.00
N ALA A 119 -0.57 2.75 -2.16
CA ALA A 119 -1.78 2.37 -1.44
C ALA A 119 -2.97 2.23 -2.39
N GLU A 120 -3.22 3.26 -3.19
CA GLU A 120 -4.34 3.29 -4.14
C GLU A 120 -4.20 2.21 -5.21
N VAL A 121 -2.99 2.03 -5.77
CA VAL A 121 -2.75 1.01 -6.80
C VAL A 121 -2.94 -0.39 -6.22
N THR A 122 -2.51 -0.65 -4.99
CA THR A 122 -2.73 -1.96 -4.36
C THR A 122 -4.21 -2.26 -4.16
N GLU A 123 -5.02 -1.27 -3.77
CA GLU A 123 -6.49 -1.42 -3.68
C GLU A 123 -7.13 -1.65 -5.06
N HIS A 124 -6.68 -0.93 -6.08
CA HIS A 124 -7.16 -1.13 -7.45
C HIS A 124 -6.77 -2.50 -8.01
N VAL A 125 -5.58 -3.01 -7.71
CA VAL A 125 -5.16 -4.36 -8.10
C VAL A 125 -6.03 -5.40 -7.40
N LEU A 126 -6.34 -5.22 -6.10
CA LEU A 126 -7.27 -6.12 -5.39
C LEU A 126 -8.67 -6.12 -6.02
N THR A 127 -9.16 -4.93 -6.38
CA THR A 127 -10.45 -4.76 -7.08
C THR A 127 -10.42 -5.49 -8.42
N LEU A 128 -9.34 -5.35 -9.19
CA LEU A 128 -9.14 -6.01 -10.47
C LEU A 128 -9.11 -7.54 -10.33
N VAL A 129 -8.45 -8.08 -9.30
CA VAL A 129 -8.42 -9.53 -9.01
C VAL A 129 -9.85 -10.07 -8.87
N ARG A 130 -10.70 -9.39 -8.09
CA ARG A 130 -12.10 -9.80 -7.86
C ARG A 130 -12.94 -9.64 -9.12
N LEU A 131 -12.81 -8.49 -9.79
CA LEU A 131 -13.53 -8.17 -11.02
C LEU A 131 -13.20 -9.17 -12.14
N TRP A 132 -11.92 -9.51 -12.30
CA TRP A 132 -11.46 -10.44 -13.32
C TRP A 132 -11.96 -11.85 -13.07
N PHE A 133 -11.87 -12.34 -11.83
CA PHE A 133 -12.42 -13.65 -11.47
C PHE A 133 -13.93 -13.72 -11.75
N TYR A 134 -14.67 -12.69 -11.36
CA TYR A 134 -16.10 -12.59 -11.64
C TYR A 134 -16.40 -12.55 -13.14
N ALA A 135 -15.66 -11.77 -13.93
CA ALA A 135 -15.82 -11.69 -15.37
C ALA A 135 -15.62 -13.07 -16.04
N LEU A 136 -14.54 -13.77 -15.68
CA LEU A 136 -14.25 -15.12 -16.16
C LEU A 136 -15.31 -16.13 -15.73
N LEU A 137 -15.78 -16.04 -14.48
CA LEU A 137 -16.82 -16.91 -13.95
C LEU A 137 -18.15 -16.71 -14.66
N ARG A 138 -18.58 -15.45 -14.81
CA ARG A 138 -19.79 -15.09 -15.54
C ARG A 138 -19.71 -15.51 -17.00
N TYR A 139 -18.60 -15.26 -17.66
CA TYR A 139 -18.37 -15.68 -19.04
C TYR A 139 -18.46 -17.20 -19.18
N THR A 140 -17.70 -17.95 -18.36
CA THR A 140 -17.65 -19.41 -18.39
C THR A 140 -19.00 -20.04 -18.04
N TYR A 141 -19.75 -19.42 -17.13
CA TYR A 141 -21.08 -19.88 -16.74
C TYR A 141 -22.13 -19.63 -17.83
N ARG A 142 -22.17 -18.41 -18.38
CA ARG A 142 -23.15 -18.04 -19.41
C ARG A 142 -22.90 -18.74 -20.74
N ARG A 143 -21.65 -18.77 -21.21
CA ARG A 143 -21.29 -19.51 -22.43
C ARG A 143 -21.76 -20.96 -22.34
N ARG A 144 -21.61 -21.62 -21.20
CA ARG A 144 -22.07 -23.01 -21.04
C ARG A 144 -23.59 -23.17 -21.08
N LEU A 145 -24.35 -22.18 -20.64
CA LEU A 145 -25.81 -22.19 -20.75
C LEU A 145 -26.28 -22.00 -22.19
N PHE A 146 -25.64 -21.10 -22.93
CA PHE A 146 -26.01 -20.77 -24.32
C PHE A 146 -25.47 -21.78 -25.34
N VAL A 147 -24.30 -22.38 -25.12
CA VAL A 147 -23.73 -23.42 -25.98
C VAL A 147 -24.52 -24.74 -25.90
N GLU A 148 -25.24 -25.01 -24.81
CA GLU A 148 -26.17 -26.15 -24.74
C GLU A 148 -27.44 -25.95 -25.61
N GLU A 149 -27.72 -24.76 -26.13
CA GLU A 149 -28.88 -24.47 -27.00
C GLU A 149 -28.54 -24.53 -28.49
N SER A 150 -27.29 -24.31 -28.87
CA SER A 150 -26.81 -24.32 -30.25
C SER A 150 -25.97 -25.58 -30.48
N SER A 151 -26.57 -26.61 -31.07
CA SER A 151 -25.97 -27.93 -31.34
C SER A 151 -24.88 -27.95 -32.41
N ASP A 152 -24.11 -26.87 -32.61
CA ASP A 152 -23.01 -26.84 -33.57
C ASP A 152 -21.79 -26.05 -33.04
N SER A 153 -20.60 -26.64 -33.24
CA SER A 153 -19.24 -26.13 -32.94
C SER A 153 -18.67 -26.33 -31.51
N VAL A 154 -18.32 -27.58 -31.22
CA VAL A 154 -17.60 -28.05 -30.01
C VAL A 154 -16.09 -27.71 -29.98
N ARG A 155 -15.55 -26.83 -30.84
CA ARG A 155 -14.09 -26.75 -31.02
C ARG A 155 -13.52 -25.33 -30.93
N ARG A 156 -12.77 -25.12 -29.83
CA ARG A 156 -11.97 -23.96 -29.40
C ARG A 156 -12.80 -22.85 -28.73
N HIS A 157 -12.62 -22.69 -27.42
CA HIS A 157 -13.31 -21.71 -26.58
C HIS A 157 -12.31 -20.90 -25.78
N ASP A 158 -11.23 -20.50 -26.46
CA ASP A 158 -10.25 -19.57 -25.93
C ASP A 158 -10.96 -18.23 -25.76
N LEU A 159 -10.91 -17.67 -24.56
CA LEU A 159 -11.48 -16.36 -24.24
C LEU A 159 -10.76 -15.29 -25.03
N ASP A 160 -11.50 -14.53 -25.84
CA ASP A 160 -11.06 -13.22 -26.29
C ASP A 160 -11.56 -12.12 -25.34
N LEU A 161 -10.75 -11.10 -25.08
CA LEU A 161 -11.20 -9.94 -24.30
C LEU A 161 -12.33 -9.20 -25.01
N SER A 162 -12.37 -9.23 -26.34
CA SER A 162 -13.48 -8.69 -27.14
C SER A 162 -14.81 -9.41 -26.88
N ASP A 163 -14.78 -10.69 -26.50
CA ASP A 163 -16.00 -11.44 -26.14
C ASP A 163 -16.69 -10.86 -24.90
N LEU A 164 -15.92 -10.23 -24.01
CA LEU A 164 -16.47 -9.57 -22.84
C LEU A 164 -17.23 -8.32 -23.24
N GLU A 165 -17.10 -7.82 -24.47
CA GLU A 165 -17.84 -6.68 -25.00
C GLU A 165 -19.17 -7.05 -25.69
N ASP A 166 -19.46 -8.36 -25.81
CA ASP A 166 -20.71 -8.85 -26.41
C ASP A 166 -21.94 -8.47 -25.56
N ARG A 167 -23.03 -8.06 -26.25
CA ARG A 167 -24.34 -7.79 -25.65
C ARG A 167 -24.89 -8.98 -24.85
N ASN A 168 -24.55 -10.20 -25.25
CA ASN A 168 -24.96 -11.42 -24.54
C ASN A 168 -24.29 -11.55 -23.15
N PHE A 169 -23.08 -11.00 -22.98
CA PHE A 169 -22.38 -10.99 -21.70
C PHE A 169 -22.99 -9.98 -20.71
N TYR A 170 -23.42 -8.82 -21.19
CA TYR A 170 -23.94 -7.72 -20.37
C TYR A 170 -25.44 -7.77 -20.06
N SER A 171 -26.23 -8.43 -20.91
CA SER A 171 -27.69 -8.49 -20.78
C SER A 171 -28.17 -9.26 -19.54
N ALA A 172 -29.41 -9.04 -19.12
CA ALA A 172 -30.07 -9.88 -18.14
C ALA A 172 -30.43 -11.24 -18.75
N LEU A 173 -30.35 -12.31 -17.97
CA LEU A 173 -30.84 -13.63 -18.41
C LEU A 173 -32.37 -13.62 -18.48
N SER A 174 -32.92 -14.33 -19.47
CA SER A 174 -34.35 -14.54 -19.58
C SER A 174 -34.89 -15.33 -18.37
N GLU A 175 -36.16 -15.14 -18.04
CA GLU A 175 -36.81 -15.88 -16.94
C GLU A 175 -36.73 -17.40 -17.12
N HIS A 176 -36.78 -17.88 -18.37
CA HIS A 176 -36.57 -19.28 -18.71
C HIS A 176 -35.18 -19.77 -18.30
N ASN A 177 -34.14 -19.00 -18.62
CA ASN A 177 -32.76 -19.33 -18.30
C ASN A 177 -32.52 -19.28 -16.78
N VAL A 178 -33.12 -18.32 -16.07
CA VAL A 178 -33.06 -18.24 -14.60
C VAL A 178 -33.74 -19.45 -13.94
N ARG A 179 -34.90 -19.90 -14.43
CA ARG A 179 -35.58 -21.09 -13.89
C ARG A 179 -34.79 -22.39 -14.14
N ARG A 180 -34.19 -22.53 -15.33
CA ARG A 180 -33.30 -23.65 -15.67
C ARG A 180 -32.06 -23.66 -14.77
N LEU A 181 -31.50 -22.47 -14.51
CA LEU A 181 -30.40 -22.24 -13.59
C LEU A 181 -30.73 -22.65 -12.15
N ILE A 182 -31.89 -22.27 -11.63
CA ILE A 182 -32.26 -22.65 -10.24
C ILE A 182 -32.40 -24.17 -10.10
N ARG A 183 -32.81 -24.89 -11.16
CA ARG A 183 -33.00 -26.35 -11.14
C ARG A 183 -31.70 -27.16 -11.22
N HIS A 184 -30.70 -26.71 -11.98
CA HIS A 184 -29.45 -27.46 -12.21
C HIS A 184 -28.16 -26.70 -11.82
N GLY A 185 -28.32 -25.49 -11.26
CA GLY A 185 -27.26 -24.48 -11.20
C GLY A 185 -26.17 -24.74 -10.18
N SER A 186 -26.41 -25.44 -9.07
CA SER A 186 -25.40 -25.60 -8.00
C SER A 186 -24.27 -26.52 -8.42
N ALA A 187 -24.57 -27.65 -9.07
CA ALA A 187 -23.57 -28.54 -9.62
C ALA A 187 -22.82 -27.87 -10.79
N LEU A 188 -23.56 -27.23 -11.71
CA LEU A 188 -23.00 -26.51 -12.85
C LEU A 188 -22.05 -25.39 -12.42
N TYR A 189 -22.48 -24.59 -11.45
CA TYR A 189 -21.74 -23.45 -10.92
C TYR A 189 -20.41 -23.90 -10.31
N ARG A 190 -20.41 -24.95 -9.47
CA ARG A 190 -19.17 -25.49 -8.90
C ARG A 190 -18.19 -25.96 -9.98
N VAL A 191 -18.69 -26.59 -11.05
CA VAL A 191 -17.84 -26.99 -12.18
C VAL A 191 -17.27 -25.76 -12.89
N CYS A 192 -18.07 -24.72 -13.10
CA CYS A 192 -17.59 -23.48 -13.69
C CYS A 192 -16.55 -22.77 -12.81
N CYS A 193 -16.76 -22.66 -11.49
CA CYS A 193 -15.75 -22.11 -10.57
C CYS A 193 -14.42 -22.88 -10.62
N LYS A 194 -14.47 -24.22 -10.68
CA LYS A 194 -13.26 -25.04 -10.83
C LYS A 194 -12.58 -24.80 -12.19
N ARG A 195 -13.36 -24.73 -13.27
CA ARG A 195 -12.85 -24.47 -14.62
C ARG A 195 -12.18 -23.11 -14.72
N VAL A 196 -12.79 -22.05 -14.16
CA VAL A 196 -12.21 -20.69 -14.15
C VAL A 196 -10.80 -20.69 -13.57
N LYS A 197 -10.60 -21.38 -12.43
CA LYS A 197 -9.28 -21.47 -11.79
C LYS A 197 -8.23 -22.21 -12.63
N GLN A 198 -8.67 -23.01 -13.60
CA GLN A 198 -7.81 -23.78 -14.51
C GLN A 198 -7.63 -23.10 -15.87
N ARG A 199 -8.29 -21.96 -16.13
CA ARG A 199 -8.21 -21.25 -17.41
C ARG A 199 -6.85 -20.58 -17.60
N PRO A 200 -6.25 -20.63 -18.81
CA PRO A 200 -5.00 -19.93 -19.12
C PRO A 200 -5.04 -18.43 -18.79
N ALA A 201 -6.16 -17.76 -19.05
CA ALA A 201 -6.37 -16.36 -18.71
C ALA A 201 -6.25 -16.09 -17.19
N TRP A 202 -6.76 -17.00 -16.35
CA TRP A 202 -6.68 -16.88 -14.90
C TRP A 202 -5.28 -17.21 -14.38
N THR A 203 -4.69 -18.31 -14.84
CA THR A 203 -3.37 -18.77 -14.38
C THR A 203 -2.27 -17.79 -14.79
N THR A 204 -2.37 -17.19 -15.98
CA THR A 204 -1.44 -16.15 -16.43
C THR A 204 -1.58 -14.88 -15.61
N PHE A 205 -2.81 -14.42 -15.38
CA PHE A 205 -3.08 -13.26 -14.52
C PHE A 205 -2.50 -13.48 -13.12
N CYS A 206 -2.75 -14.65 -12.54
CA CYS A 206 -2.20 -15.06 -11.26
C CYS A 206 -0.67 -14.97 -11.22
N ARG A 207 0.02 -15.54 -12.22
CA ARG A 207 1.47 -15.46 -12.34
C ARG A 207 1.98 -14.03 -12.47
N ARG A 208 1.28 -13.16 -13.21
CA ARG A 208 1.63 -11.74 -13.33
C ARG A 208 1.45 -10.98 -12.02
N ILE A 209 0.44 -11.31 -11.21
CA ILE A 209 0.29 -10.78 -9.85
C ILE A 209 1.45 -11.22 -8.95
N GLN A 210 1.88 -12.48 -9.02
CA GLN A 210 3.08 -12.94 -8.28
C GLN A 210 4.32 -12.18 -8.69
N LEU A 211 4.52 -12.02 -10.00
CA LEU A 211 5.65 -11.29 -10.54
C LEU A 211 5.66 -9.85 -10.04
N PHE A 212 4.51 -9.17 -10.12
CA PHE A 212 4.35 -7.83 -9.58
C PHE A 212 4.71 -7.75 -8.10
N CYS A 213 4.13 -8.63 -7.27
CA CYS A 213 4.43 -8.71 -5.84
C CYS A 213 5.92 -8.93 -5.57
N HIS A 214 6.57 -9.77 -6.38
CA HIS A 214 8.00 -10.02 -6.31
C HIS A 214 8.84 -8.79 -6.68
N GLU A 215 8.52 -8.13 -7.79
CA GLU A 215 9.23 -6.94 -8.26
C GLU A 215 9.12 -5.75 -7.30
N VAL A 216 8.02 -5.65 -6.54
CA VAL A 216 7.89 -4.64 -5.48
C VAL A 216 8.57 -5.04 -4.16
N GLY A 217 9.16 -6.25 -4.07
CA GLY A 217 9.99 -6.66 -2.94
C GLY A 217 9.36 -7.67 -1.98
N LEU A 218 8.27 -8.34 -2.35
CA LEU A 218 7.80 -9.50 -1.59
C LEU A 218 8.55 -10.77 -2.01
N PRO A 219 8.93 -11.65 -1.08
CA PRO A 219 9.50 -12.94 -1.44
C PRO A 219 8.49 -13.76 -2.24
N LEU A 220 8.96 -14.43 -3.30
CA LEU A 220 8.15 -15.40 -4.05
C LEU A 220 7.68 -16.48 -3.08
N SER A 221 6.36 -16.58 -2.91
CA SER A 221 5.74 -17.69 -2.20
C SER A 221 6.17 -19.00 -2.86
N SER A 222 7.02 -19.78 -2.18
CA SER A 222 7.64 -21.02 -2.66
C SER A 222 6.67 -22.19 -2.81
N SER A 223 5.36 -21.94 -2.82
CA SER A 223 4.34 -22.96 -2.93
C SER A 223 4.20 -23.44 -4.38
N SER A 224 4.90 -24.53 -4.68
CA SER A 224 4.75 -25.42 -5.84
C SER A 224 3.40 -26.17 -5.87
N SER A 225 2.35 -25.66 -5.21
CA SER A 225 1.06 -26.32 -5.09
C SER A 225 -0.02 -25.61 -5.90
N SER A 226 -0.89 -26.41 -6.51
CA SER A 226 -1.94 -26.11 -7.50
C SER A 226 -3.06 -25.14 -7.06
N SER A 227 -2.82 -24.29 -6.06
CA SER A 227 -3.79 -23.36 -5.48
C SER A 227 -3.13 -22.01 -5.24
N PHE A 228 -2.75 -21.34 -6.32
CA PHE A 228 -2.34 -19.94 -6.24
C PHE A 228 -3.54 -19.04 -5.91
N ASP A 229 -3.37 -18.13 -4.95
CA ASP A 229 -4.40 -17.22 -4.46
C ASP A 229 -3.92 -15.75 -4.57
N PRO A 230 -4.22 -15.06 -5.69
CA PRO A 230 -3.74 -13.68 -5.92
C PRO A 230 -4.24 -12.69 -4.86
N GLU A 231 -5.39 -12.95 -4.24
CA GLU A 231 -5.93 -12.07 -3.20
C GLU A 231 -5.09 -12.15 -1.91
N LYS A 232 -4.49 -13.31 -1.60
CA LYS A 232 -3.57 -13.42 -0.46
C LYS A 232 -2.29 -12.64 -0.67
N ASP A 233 -1.71 -12.72 -1.87
CA ASP A 233 -0.47 -12.01 -2.21
C ASP A 233 -0.67 -10.51 -2.19
N ILE A 234 -1.76 -10.00 -2.76
CA ILE A 234 -2.07 -8.56 -2.72
C ILE A 234 -2.37 -8.09 -1.30
N ARG A 235 -3.08 -8.88 -0.48
CA ARG A 235 -3.25 -8.54 0.95
C ARG A 235 -1.94 -8.58 1.72
N HIS A 236 -1.01 -9.47 1.36
CA HIS A 236 0.33 -9.49 1.93
C HIS A 236 1.11 -8.23 1.53
N LEU A 237 0.98 -7.78 0.29
CA LEU A 237 1.51 -6.50 -0.19
C LEU A 237 0.93 -5.32 0.61
N GLN A 238 -0.39 -5.26 0.81
CA GLN A 238 -1.03 -4.21 1.60
C GLN A 238 -0.48 -4.13 3.03
N ARG A 239 -0.28 -5.27 3.69
CA ARG A 239 0.24 -5.30 5.07
C ARG A 239 1.70 -4.84 5.17
N ASN A 240 2.50 -5.14 4.14
CA ASN A 240 3.92 -4.82 4.11
C ASN A 240 4.24 -3.53 3.35
N LEU A 241 3.22 -2.80 2.89
CA LEU A 241 3.38 -1.65 2.00
C LEU A 241 4.32 -0.59 2.59
N THR A 242 4.14 -0.26 3.87
CA THR A 242 4.99 0.70 4.59
C THR A 242 6.45 0.24 4.62
N SER A 243 6.69 -1.04 4.90
CA SER A 243 8.04 -1.61 4.94
C SER A 243 8.71 -1.57 3.57
N ILE A 244 7.97 -1.93 2.52
CA ILE A 244 8.44 -1.93 1.13
C ILE A 244 8.80 -0.52 0.67
N VAL A 245 7.93 0.46 0.93
CA VAL A 245 8.16 1.86 0.56
C VAL A 245 9.37 2.41 1.32
N LEU A 246 9.45 2.19 2.63
CA LEU A 246 10.60 2.60 3.45
C LEU A 246 11.91 1.97 2.99
N HIS A 247 11.90 0.67 2.70
CA HIS A 247 13.11 -0.02 2.21
C HIS A 247 13.57 0.55 0.87
N ARG A 248 12.65 0.92 -0.03
CA ARG A 248 12.99 1.57 -1.30
C ARG A 248 13.55 2.97 -1.10
N ASP A 249 12.95 3.77 -0.22
CA ASP A 249 13.41 5.14 0.07
C ASP A 249 14.80 5.13 0.69
N VAL A 250 15.03 4.25 1.68
CA VAL A 250 16.34 4.06 2.30
C VAL A 250 17.35 3.54 1.28
N SER A 251 17.00 2.54 0.47
CA SER A 251 17.89 2.04 -0.59
C SER A 251 18.25 3.14 -1.61
N GLY A 252 17.27 3.97 -2.01
CA GLY A 252 17.49 5.13 -2.86
C GLY A 252 18.43 6.17 -2.23
N GLN A 253 18.25 6.45 -0.94
CA GLN A 253 19.15 7.32 -0.18
C GLN A 253 20.56 6.74 -0.05
N VAL A 254 20.71 5.44 0.18
CA VAL A 254 22.02 4.77 0.23
C VAL A 254 22.73 4.88 -1.12
N VAL A 255 22.02 4.65 -2.23
CA VAL A 255 22.59 4.79 -3.58
C VAL A 255 22.99 6.24 -3.85
N SER A 256 22.15 7.22 -3.50
CA SER A 256 22.45 8.64 -3.62
C SER A 256 23.67 9.05 -2.78
N ASN A 257 23.71 8.61 -1.52
CA ASN A 257 24.82 8.87 -0.60
C ASN A 257 26.11 8.20 -1.10
N ALA A 258 26.04 6.99 -1.65
CA ALA A 258 27.19 6.33 -2.24
C ALA A 258 27.70 7.05 -3.50
N ALA A 259 26.83 7.70 -4.28
CA ALA A 259 27.24 8.56 -5.39
C ALA A 259 27.92 9.84 -4.86
N LEU A 260 27.36 10.47 -3.83
CA LEU A 260 27.93 11.66 -3.19
C LEU A 260 29.30 11.37 -2.57
N VAL A 261 29.45 10.25 -1.85
CA VAL A 261 30.74 9.83 -1.26
C VAL A 261 31.78 9.62 -2.36
N ARG A 262 31.41 9.02 -3.50
CA ARG A 262 32.32 8.88 -4.65
C ARG A 262 32.71 10.23 -5.26
N GLU A 263 31.81 11.20 -5.27
CA GLU A 263 32.10 12.56 -5.72
C GLU A 263 33.06 13.28 -4.77
N ILE A 264 32.77 13.25 -3.47
CA ILE A 264 33.62 13.82 -2.43
C ILE A 264 35.02 13.20 -2.47
N ALA A 265 35.12 11.87 -2.60
CA ALA A 265 36.41 11.20 -2.73
C ALA A 265 37.23 11.70 -3.95
N ARG A 266 36.57 11.96 -5.09
CA ARG A 266 37.21 12.55 -6.26
C ARG A 266 37.66 13.99 -6.02
N HIS A 267 36.88 14.78 -5.29
CA HIS A 267 37.26 16.14 -4.92
C HIS A 267 38.44 16.18 -3.93
N VAL A 268 38.42 15.34 -2.90
CA VAL A 268 39.53 15.20 -1.93
C VAL A 268 40.81 14.82 -2.66
N LYS A 269 40.76 13.85 -3.57
CA LYS A 269 41.93 13.46 -4.37
C LYS A 269 42.48 14.63 -5.20
N LYS A 270 41.63 15.43 -5.82
CA LYS A 270 42.07 16.64 -6.56
C LYS A 270 42.71 17.70 -5.66
N VAL A 271 42.21 17.86 -4.43
CA VAL A 271 42.80 18.80 -3.46
C VAL A 271 44.16 18.29 -3.01
N ASP A 272 44.29 17.00 -2.76
CA ASP A 272 45.56 16.35 -2.38
C ASP A 272 46.60 16.46 -3.51
N GLU A 273 46.21 16.20 -4.76
CA GLU A 273 47.07 16.40 -5.94
C GLU A 273 47.55 17.85 -6.08
N ARG A 274 46.70 18.84 -5.78
CA ARG A 274 47.11 20.26 -5.75
C ARG A 274 48.03 20.57 -4.57
N ALA A 275 47.79 20.00 -3.40
CA ALA A 275 48.64 20.20 -2.23
C ALA A 275 50.05 19.62 -2.47
N VAL A 276 50.15 18.42 -3.05
CA VAL A 276 51.42 17.80 -3.43
C VAL A 276 52.12 18.61 -4.52
N SER A 277 51.39 19.09 -5.52
CA SER A 277 51.95 19.96 -6.57
C SER A 277 52.44 21.30 -6.02
N SER A 278 51.71 21.89 -5.07
CA SER A 278 52.09 23.12 -4.38
C SER A 278 53.31 22.92 -3.48
N ALA A 279 53.40 21.77 -2.79
CA ALA A 279 54.56 21.43 -1.97
C ALA A 279 55.82 21.22 -2.82
N ALA A 280 55.69 20.53 -3.96
CA ALA A 280 56.78 20.36 -4.92
C ALA A 280 57.25 21.71 -5.49
N HIS A 281 56.32 22.60 -5.81
CA HIS A 281 56.65 23.95 -6.28
C HIS A 281 57.35 24.79 -5.19
N HIS A 282 56.91 24.67 -3.94
CA HIS A 282 57.56 25.34 -2.80
C HIS A 282 58.98 24.81 -2.55
N ASP A 283 59.20 23.51 -2.67
CA ASP A 283 60.53 22.90 -2.53
C ASP A 283 61.48 23.30 -3.67
N GLU A 284 60.96 23.39 -4.89
CA GLU A 284 61.74 23.88 -6.04
C GLU A 284 62.10 25.37 -5.89
N MET A 285 61.17 26.20 -5.43
CA MET A 285 61.42 27.60 -5.12
C MET A 285 62.45 27.76 -3.99
N ARG A 286 62.40 26.89 -2.97
CA ARG A 286 63.40 26.86 -1.90
C ARG A 286 64.79 26.48 -2.41
N ARG A 287 64.91 25.45 -3.26
CA ARG A 287 66.19 25.07 -3.88
C ARG A 287 66.74 26.19 -4.76
N ASN A 288 65.90 26.86 -5.54
CA ASN A 288 66.33 27.99 -6.36
C ASN A 288 66.81 29.17 -5.50
N MET A 289 66.16 29.46 -4.37
CA MET A 289 66.65 30.45 -3.41
C MET A 289 67.98 30.04 -2.79
N GLU A 290 68.13 28.78 -2.37
CA GLU A 290 69.39 28.27 -1.80
C GLU A 290 70.54 28.36 -2.83
N GLU A 291 70.28 28.02 -4.10
CA GLU A 291 71.26 28.15 -5.18
C GLU A 291 71.58 29.62 -5.50
N MET A 292 70.59 30.51 -5.47
CA MET A 292 70.79 31.95 -5.64
C MET A 292 71.64 32.54 -4.52
N THR A 293 71.37 32.14 -3.27
CA THR A 293 72.17 32.53 -2.10
C THR A 293 73.60 32.02 -2.22
N ARG A 294 73.78 30.76 -2.64
CA ARG A 294 75.11 30.16 -2.87
C ARG A 294 75.89 30.89 -3.96
N ARG A 295 75.24 31.25 -5.07
CA ARG A 295 75.87 32.02 -6.17
C ARG A 295 76.23 33.45 -5.73
N MET A 296 75.43 34.06 -4.86
CA MET A 296 75.77 35.34 -4.23
C MET A 296 77.00 35.20 -3.34
N GLU A 297 77.07 34.16 -2.50
CA GLU A 297 78.21 33.88 -1.63
C GLU A 297 79.49 33.59 -2.43
N GLU A 298 79.41 32.77 -3.49
CA GLU A 298 80.51 32.49 -4.42
C GLU A 298 80.99 33.76 -5.16
N SER A 299 80.07 34.67 -5.50
CA SER A 299 80.40 35.96 -6.13
C SER A 299 81.07 36.94 -5.15
N SER A 300 80.75 36.87 -3.86
CA SER A 300 81.40 37.69 -2.81
C SER A 300 82.80 37.21 -2.43
N VAL A 301 83.16 35.95 -2.67
CA VAL A 301 84.51 35.40 -2.39
C VAL A 301 85.52 35.71 -3.51
N SER A 302 85.06 36.02 -4.73
CA SER A 302 85.93 36.38 -5.87
C SER A 302 86.16 37.88 -6.05
N ALA A 303 85.57 38.73 -5.22
CA ALA A 303 85.70 40.19 -5.29
C ALA A 303 86.66 40.73 -4.22
N SER A 304 87.94 40.33 -4.29
CA SER A 304 89.02 41.01 -3.56
C SER A 304 90.17 41.34 -4.51
N THR A 305 90.03 42.47 -5.21
CA THR A 305 91.16 43.28 -5.70
C THR A 305 90.76 44.75 -5.53
N PRO A 306 91.60 45.60 -4.92
CA PRO A 306 91.21 46.94 -4.50
C PRO A 306 91.38 47.94 -5.64
N GLY A 307 90.31 48.68 -5.96
CA GLY A 307 90.39 49.83 -6.84
C GLY A 307 89.03 50.29 -7.35
N SER A 308 88.76 51.58 -7.15
CA SER A 308 87.63 52.34 -7.67
C SER A 308 86.34 52.29 -6.84
N ALA A 309 86.19 53.33 -6.04
CA ALA A 309 84.93 53.77 -5.47
C ALA A 309 83.92 54.14 -6.58
N VAL A 310 82.63 53.94 -6.26
CA VAL A 310 81.42 54.46 -6.94
C VAL A 310 81.08 53.72 -8.25
N PRO A 311 80.27 52.63 -8.21
CA PRO A 311 78.79 52.77 -8.14
C PRO A 311 78.03 51.63 -7.40
N SER A 312 78.66 50.92 -6.44
CA SER A 312 78.02 49.73 -5.82
C SER A 312 76.83 50.02 -4.90
N VAL A 313 76.77 51.21 -4.28
CA VAL A 313 75.69 51.60 -3.36
C VAL A 313 74.38 51.85 -4.10
N GLN A 314 74.42 52.40 -5.32
CA GLN A 314 73.22 52.65 -6.12
C GLN A 314 72.54 51.36 -6.57
N ARG A 315 73.33 50.37 -7.01
CA ARG A 315 72.82 49.07 -7.45
C ARG A 315 72.27 48.22 -6.30
N SER A 316 72.83 48.35 -5.10
CA SER A 316 72.31 47.71 -3.89
C SER A 316 70.95 48.28 -3.48
N ASN A 317 70.81 49.61 -3.54
CA ASN A 317 69.57 50.28 -3.20
C ASN A 317 68.43 49.98 -4.19
N GLU A 318 68.77 49.82 -5.49
CA GLU A 318 67.80 49.39 -6.51
C GLU A 318 67.33 47.95 -6.27
N LEU A 319 68.25 47.03 -5.92
CA LEU A 319 67.90 45.64 -5.62
C LEU A 319 67.04 45.52 -4.35
N ASP A 320 67.34 46.30 -3.32
CA ASP A 320 66.55 46.34 -2.08
C ASP A 320 65.15 46.91 -2.32
N ALA A 321 65.02 47.90 -3.21
CA ALA A 321 63.72 48.44 -3.61
C ALA A 321 62.88 47.40 -4.38
N GLU A 322 63.51 46.66 -5.30
CA GLU A 322 62.85 45.61 -6.09
C GLU A 322 62.41 44.41 -5.22
N ILE A 323 63.23 44.05 -4.22
CA ILE A 323 62.88 43.03 -3.21
C ILE A 323 61.74 43.52 -2.31
N GLN A 324 61.71 44.80 -1.92
CA GLN A 324 60.60 45.36 -1.16
C GLN A 324 59.30 45.37 -1.98
N GLU A 325 59.37 45.71 -3.26
CA GLU A 325 58.21 45.73 -4.16
C GLU A 325 57.66 44.31 -4.37
N LEU A 326 58.53 43.31 -4.59
CA LEU A 326 58.15 41.90 -4.67
C LEU A 326 57.52 41.39 -3.36
N ARG A 327 58.04 41.80 -2.21
CA ARG A 327 57.45 41.45 -0.90
C ARG A 327 56.08 42.08 -0.71
N ALA A 328 55.90 43.34 -1.10
CA ALA A 328 54.61 44.02 -1.05
C ALA A 328 53.57 43.31 -1.93
N LEU A 329 53.96 42.94 -3.16
CA LEU A 329 53.08 42.26 -4.12
C LEU A 329 52.73 40.82 -3.67
N HIS A 330 53.68 40.10 -3.06
CA HIS A 330 53.39 38.81 -2.44
C HIS A 330 52.48 38.92 -1.23
N GLN A 331 52.67 39.93 -0.39
CA GLN A 331 51.81 40.16 0.77
C GLN A 331 50.38 40.47 0.34
N GLU A 332 50.20 41.32 -0.67
CA GLU A 332 48.87 41.64 -1.24
C GLU A 332 48.16 40.38 -1.76
N ARG A 333 48.90 39.47 -2.42
CA ARG A 333 48.36 38.21 -2.93
C ARG A 333 48.01 37.21 -1.82
N LEU A 334 48.78 37.18 -0.74
CA LEU A 334 48.45 36.38 0.45
C LEU A 334 47.18 36.92 1.14
N ASP A 335 47.05 38.24 1.25
CA ASP A 335 45.88 38.89 1.84
C ASP A 335 44.62 38.67 1.00
N GLU A 336 44.75 38.62 -0.33
CA GLU A 336 43.65 38.30 -1.24
C GLU A 336 43.21 36.84 -1.13
N MET A 337 44.15 35.88 -1.10
CA MET A 337 43.82 34.48 -0.85
C MET A 337 43.19 34.26 0.53
N ALA A 338 43.65 34.98 1.56
CA ALA A 338 43.05 34.92 2.90
C ALA A 338 41.60 35.42 2.87
N ARG A 339 41.31 36.50 2.13
CA ARG A 339 39.94 36.99 1.91
C ARG A 339 39.06 35.97 1.18
N GLU A 340 39.55 35.33 0.12
CA GLU A 340 38.80 34.30 -0.60
C GLU A 340 38.50 33.07 0.26
N ILE A 341 39.46 32.63 1.09
CA ILE A 341 39.27 31.51 2.02
C ILE A 341 38.18 31.86 3.04
N GLU A 342 38.20 33.07 3.58
CA GLU A 342 37.21 33.49 4.58
C GLU A 342 35.82 33.63 3.96
N GLN A 343 35.72 34.17 2.74
CA GLN A 343 34.46 34.25 2.00
C GLN A 343 33.90 32.85 1.68
N ASN A 344 34.75 31.93 1.23
CA ASN A 344 34.36 30.54 0.97
C ASN A 344 33.91 29.83 2.26
N ARG A 345 34.55 30.10 3.41
CA ARG A 345 34.12 29.59 4.71
C ARG A 345 32.75 30.14 5.10
N ALA A 346 32.50 31.43 4.90
CA ALA A 346 31.21 32.05 5.18
C ALA A 346 30.09 31.40 4.35
N VAL A 347 30.29 31.28 3.03
CA VAL A 347 29.30 30.64 2.12
C VAL A 347 29.10 29.16 2.46
N SER A 348 30.17 28.43 2.76
CA SER A 348 30.10 27.03 3.18
C SER A 348 29.30 26.88 4.47
N ASN A 349 29.56 27.72 5.48
CA ASN A 349 28.83 27.71 6.74
C ASN A 349 27.35 28.07 6.57
N GLU A 350 27.02 29.05 5.71
CA GLU A 350 25.63 29.37 5.40
C GLU A 350 24.90 28.19 4.75
N LEU A 351 25.54 27.51 3.79
CA LEU A 351 24.96 26.32 3.14
C LEU A 351 24.77 25.17 4.15
N LEU A 352 25.74 24.98 5.05
CA LEU A 352 25.69 23.94 6.07
C LEU A 352 24.60 24.22 7.11
N ASN A 353 24.42 25.48 7.50
CA ASN A 353 23.32 25.89 8.38
C ASN A 353 21.95 25.72 7.70
N ALA A 354 21.81 26.14 6.44
CA ALA A 354 20.56 25.99 5.69
C ALA A 354 20.16 24.51 5.50
N THR A 355 21.14 23.64 5.23
CA THR A 355 20.89 22.19 5.12
C THR A 355 20.54 21.55 6.47
N MET A 356 21.21 21.95 7.55
CA MET A 356 20.89 21.49 8.90
C MET A 356 19.48 21.92 9.35
N ASP A 357 19.06 23.14 9.04
CA ASP A 357 17.72 23.62 9.37
C ASP A 357 16.64 22.91 8.56
N LYS A 358 16.91 22.62 7.27
CA LYS A 358 16.03 21.80 6.44
C LYS A 358 15.86 20.39 7.03
N LEU A 359 16.96 19.73 7.39
CA LEU A 359 16.93 18.40 8.01
C LEU A 359 16.18 18.39 9.35
N ARG A 360 16.34 19.44 10.17
CA ARG A 360 15.57 19.60 11.42
C ARG A 360 14.08 19.73 11.15
N SER A 361 13.69 20.50 10.11
CA SER A 361 12.29 20.64 9.72
C SER A 361 11.70 19.31 9.24
N GLU A 362 12.41 18.59 8.37
CA GLU A 362 11.99 17.28 7.87
C GLU A 362 11.86 16.26 9.01
N PHE A 363 12.81 16.25 9.95
CA PHE A 363 12.75 15.36 11.12
C PHE A 363 11.57 15.69 12.04
N ASN A 364 11.27 16.97 12.25
CA ASN A 364 10.12 17.39 13.04
C ASN A 364 8.79 17.02 12.36
N GLU A 365 8.69 17.20 11.05
CA GLU A 365 7.52 16.75 10.28
C GLU A 365 7.33 15.23 10.37
N GLN A 366 8.41 14.46 10.21
CA GLN A 366 8.36 13.02 10.31
C GLN A 366 7.94 12.57 11.71
N ARG A 367 8.50 13.19 12.76
CA ARG A 367 8.12 12.93 14.16
C ARG A 367 6.63 13.21 14.40
N LEU A 368 6.08 14.29 13.84
CA LEU A 368 4.66 14.62 13.94
C LEU A 368 3.79 13.59 13.21
N ARG A 369 4.22 13.11 12.03
CA ARG A 369 3.53 12.03 11.31
C ARG A 369 3.54 10.72 12.11
N ASP A 370 4.69 10.33 12.63
CA ASP A 370 4.86 9.10 13.43
C ASP A 370 4.02 9.16 14.71
N GLN A 371 3.98 10.31 15.39
CA GLN A 371 3.13 10.52 16.56
C GLN A 371 1.64 10.39 16.20
N ALA A 372 1.22 10.89 15.05
CA ALA A 372 -0.14 10.71 14.55
C ALA A 372 -0.44 9.23 14.23
N HIS A 373 0.51 8.49 13.68
CA HIS A 373 0.39 7.05 13.44
C HIS A 373 0.27 6.24 14.73
N ILE A 374 1.12 6.48 15.72
CA ILE A 374 1.05 5.82 17.03
C ILE A 374 -0.29 6.08 17.71
N SER A 375 -0.81 7.31 17.63
CA SER A 375 -2.13 7.64 18.16
C SER A 375 -3.26 6.88 17.45
N ALA A 376 -3.10 6.60 16.14
CA ALA A 376 -4.07 5.86 15.34
C ALA A 376 -4.16 4.39 15.75
N ASP A 377 -3.01 3.75 15.91
CA ASP A 377 -2.93 2.34 16.27
C ASP A 377 -3.47 2.12 17.68
N LEU A 378 -3.20 3.05 18.60
CA LEU A 378 -3.79 3.04 19.94
C LEU A 378 -5.33 3.09 19.90
N HIS A 379 -5.92 3.93 19.03
CA HIS A 379 -7.37 4.00 18.90
C HIS A 379 -7.98 2.73 18.32
N ASN A 380 -7.29 2.10 17.35
CA ASN A 380 -7.71 0.81 16.78
C ASN A 380 -7.64 -0.32 17.81
N GLN A 381 -6.59 -0.35 18.62
CA GLN A 381 -6.44 -1.31 19.72
C GLN A 381 -7.54 -1.13 20.76
N VAL A 382 -7.84 0.11 21.16
CA VAL A 382 -8.95 0.42 22.07
C VAL A 382 -10.28 -0.02 21.47
N ARG A 383 -10.55 0.29 20.19
CA ARG A 383 -11.75 -0.17 19.49
C ARG A 383 -11.89 -1.69 19.55
N TRP A 384 -10.84 -2.40 19.18
CA TRP A 384 -10.85 -3.85 19.13
C TRP A 384 -11.13 -4.43 20.52
N LEU A 385 -10.48 -3.89 21.55
CA LEU A 385 -10.67 -4.31 22.92
C LEU A 385 -12.12 -4.06 23.40
N LEU A 386 -12.70 -2.90 23.06
CA LEU A 386 -14.11 -2.57 23.34
C LEU A 386 -15.09 -3.56 22.70
N GLU A 387 -14.78 -4.05 21.50
CA GLU A 387 -15.61 -5.03 20.79
C GLU A 387 -15.50 -6.45 21.41
N HIS A 388 -14.36 -6.81 22.00
CA HIS A 388 -14.02 -8.19 22.38
C HIS A 388 -13.95 -8.46 23.90
N LEU A 389 -13.90 -7.41 24.73
CA LEU A 389 -13.98 -7.51 26.19
C LEU A 389 -15.32 -8.13 26.67
N PRO A 390 -16.50 -7.65 26.23
CA PRO A 390 -17.76 -8.24 26.65
C PRO A 390 -17.92 -9.66 26.07
N GLY A 391 -18.27 -10.64 26.90
CA GLY A 391 -18.61 -11.99 26.45
C GLY A 391 -19.75 -11.99 25.41
N LYS A 392 -19.60 -12.79 24.35
CA LYS A 392 -20.56 -12.84 23.22
C LYS A 392 -21.99 -13.19 23.63
N SER A 393 -22.20 -13.85 24.77
CA SER A 393 -23.50 -14.35 25.22
C SER A 393 -24.24 -13.45 26.20
N THR A 394 -23.60 -12.42 26.78
CA THR A 394 -24.07 -11.86 28.04
C THR A 394 -24.81 -10.52 27.94
N TYR A 395 -24.65 -9.76 26.85
CA TYR A 395 -25.08 -8.35 26.81
C TYR A 395 -25.76 -7.85 25.50
N GLY A 396 -26.17 -8.74 24.58
CA GLY A 396 -26.80 -8.36 23.30
C GLY A 396 -25.81 -8.02 22.18
N GLU A 397 -26.25 -7.38 21.09
CA GLU A 397 -25.43 -7.11 19.90
C GLU A 397 -24.89 -5.66 19.82
N GLY A 398 -23.68 -5.50 19.26
CA GLY A 398 -23.10 -4.20 18.88
C GLY A 398 -22.92 -3.19 20.03
N ALA A 399 -23.24 -1.92 19.76
CA ALA A 399 -23.12 -0.79 20.69
C ALA A 399 -23.85 -0.99 22.03
N HIS A 400 -24.99 -1.69 21.97
CA HIS A 400 -25.80 -1.99 23.15
C HIS A 400 -25.04 -2.92 24.12
N ARG A 401 -24.28 -3.87 23.57
CA ARG A 401 -23.43 -4.80 24.33
C ARG A 401 -22.43 -4.07 25.20
N TRP A 402 -21.73 -3.10 24.61
CA TRP A 402 -20.76 -2.29 25.34
C TRP A 402 -21.42 -1.39 26.38
N LYS A 403 -22.57 -0.78 26.06
CA LYS A 403 -23.28 0.08 27.01
C LYS A 403 -23.66 -0.67 28.29
N LEU A 404 -24.18 -1.90 28.17
CA LEU A 404 -24.54 -2.72 29.33
C LEU A 404 -23.30 -3.20 30.10
N PHE A 405 -22.26 -3.61 29.39
CA PHE A 405 -20.99 -4.00 29.99
C PHE A 405 -20.39 -2.83 30.78
N TRP A 406 -20.32 -1.64 30.18
CA TRP A 406 -19.82 -0.44 30.82
C TRP A 406 -20.63 -0.07 32.05
N ASP A 407 -21.97 -0.06 31.98
CA ASP A 407 -22.82 0.24 33.16
C ASP A 407 -22.58 -0.77 34.31
N LYS A 408 -22.34 -2.04 33.97
CA LYS A 408 -22.01 -3.07 34.95
C LYS A 408 -20.62 -2.87 35.58
N GLU A 409 -19.59 -2.68 34.75
CA GLU A 409 -18.23 -2.48 35.23
C GLU A 409 -18.06 -1.11 35.92
N TRP A 410 -18.81 -0.09 35.51
CA TRP A 410 -18.90 1.21 36.18
C TRP A 410 -19.42 1.10 37.61
N LYS A 411 -20.30 0.14 37.90
CA LYS A 411 -20.76 -0.09 39.28
C LYS A 411 -19.70 -0.75 40.16
N LYS A 412 -18.68 -1.37 39.55
CA LYS A 412 -17.55 -2.02 40.23
C LYS A 412 -16.30 -1.13 40.33
N THR A 413 -16.36 0.11 39.82
CA THR A 413 -15.25 1.09 39.87
C THR A 413 -14.97 1.62 41.26
N LYS A 414 -15.59 1.07 42.30
CA LYS A 414 -15.29 1.40 43.70
C LYS A 414 -14.03 0.69 44.23
N TRP A 415 -13.32 -0.04 43.37
CA TRP A 415 -12.08 -0.73 43.70
C TRP A 415 -10.88 -0.05 43.04
N GLU A 416 -9.85 0.31 43.81
CA GLU A 416 -8.63 1.02 43.36
C GLU A 416 -7.86 0.31 42.23
N GLY A 417 -8.04 -1.01 42.07
CA GLY A 417 -7.42 -1.78 41.00
C GLY A 417 -8.19 -1.81 39.67
N HIS A 418 -9.41 -1.23 39.62
CA HIS A 418 -10.24 -1.30 38.41
C HIS A 418 -9.73 -0.32 37.34
N PRO A 419 -9.67 -0.70 36.05
CA PRO A 419 -9.20 0.18 34.97
C PRO A 419 -9.89 1.55 34.89
N LEU A 420 -11.14 1.61 35.33
CA LEU A 420 -11.97 2.82 35.33
C LEU A 420 -12.01 3.55 36.68
N TRP A 421 -11.26 3.10 37.70
CA TRP A 421 -11.24 3.72 39.04
C TRP A 421 -10.97 5.23 38.98
N GLN A 422 -9.97 5.63 38.18
CA GLN A 422 -9.56 7.03 38.02
C GLN A 422 -10.61 7.92 37.33
N LEU A 423 -11.70 7.34 36.81
CA LEU A 423 -12.78 8.07 36.14
C LEU A 423 -14.04 8.20 37.01
N ASN A 424 -14.07 7.53 38.17
CA ASN A 424 -15.28 7.31 38.98
C ASN A 424 -15.89 8.61 39.56
N ASP A 425 -15.08 9.65 39.77
CA ASP A 425 -15.52 10.91 40.40
C ASP A 425 -16.21 11.90 39.45
N ASP A 426 -16.37 11.55 38.17
CA ASP A 426 -16.83 12.48 37.13
C ASP A 426 -18.12 11.97 36.44
N GLU A 427 -19.28 12.48 36.87
CA GLU A 427 -20.59 12.13 36.28
C GLU A 427 -20.68 12.40 34.76
N GLN A 428 -19.81 13.27 34.23
CA GLN A 428 -19.73 13.53 32.80
C GLN A 428 -19.45 12.25 32.00
N TYR A 429 -18.71 11.28 32.54
CA TYR A 429 -18.34 10.07 31.82
C TYR A 429 -19.50 9.08 31.61
N ASN A 430 -20.56 9.14 32.44
CA ASN A 430 -21.80 8.40 32.21
C ASN A 430 -22.59 8.92 31.00
N ARG A 431 -22.57 10.24 30.77
CA ARG A 431 -23.14 10.85 29.55
C ARG A 431 -22.28 10.56 28.32
N VAL A 432 -20.96 10.44 28.55
CA VAL A 432 -19.97 10.13 27.53
C VAL A 432 -20.11 8.66 27.12
N GLY A 433 -20.21 7.63 27.98
CA GLY A 433 -20.25 6.20 27.58
C GLY A 433 -21.06 5.82 26.31
N LYS A 434 -22.34 6.22 26.20
CA LYS A 434 -23.15 6.03 24.97
C LYS A 434 -22.65 6.91 23.82
N LYS A 435 -22.41 8.20 24.11
CA LYS A 435 -21.82 9.14 23.17
C LYS A 435 -20.37 8.82 22.82
N LEU A 436 -19.65 7.99 23.57
CA LEU A 436 -18.22 7.72 23.51
C LEU A 436 -18.01 6.49 22.67
N TYR A 437 -18.80 5.45 22.86
CA TYR A 437 -18.88 4.43 21.83
C TYR A 437 -19.33 5.09 20.53
N ASP A 438 -20.35 5.94 20.50
CA ASP A 438 -20.75 6.64 19.28
C ASP A 438 -19.67 7.62 18.76
N THR A 439 -18.92 8.30 19.62
CA THR A 439 -17.88 9.30 19.24
C THR A 439 -16.61 8.61 18.80
N LEU A 440 -16.16 7.58 19.53
CA LEU A 440 -15.06 6.71 19.13
C LEU A 440 -15.46 5.96 17.86
N SER A 441 -16.61 5.29 17.81
CA SER A 441 -17.14 4.61 16.62
C SER A 441 -17.25 5.58 15.44
N LYS A 442 -17.83 6.78 15.59
CA LYS A 442 -17.86 7.81 14.52
C LYS A 442 -16.47 8.30 14.13
N ARG A 443 -15.56 8.57 15.08
CA ARG A 443 -14.16 8.94 14.79
C ARG A 443 -13.37 7.83 14.12
N LEU A 444 -13.63 6.57 14.49
CA LEU A 444 -12.98 5.36 13.99
C LEU A 444 -13.53 4.94 12.62
N HIS A 445 -14.81 5.14 12.36
CA HIS A 445 -15.44 4.89 11.05
C HIS A 445 -15.24 6.04 10.06
N ASN A 446 -15.10 7.29 10.52
CA ASN A 446 -14.76 8.45 9.69
C ASN A 446 -13.25 8.80 9.74
N TYR A 447 -12.42 7.85 10.16
CA TYR A 447 -11.00 8.09 10.47
C TYR A 447 -10.18 8.60 9.28
N GLY A 448 -10.54 8.21 8.04
CA GLY A 448 -9.92 8.75 6.83
C GLY A 448 -10.01 10.28 6.71
N VAL A 449 -11.06 10.90 7.28
CA VAL A 449 -11.34 12.34 7.18
C VAL A 449 -10.87 13.12 8.43
N GLN A 450 -10.68 12.46 9.58
CA GLN A 450 -10.39 13.11 10.87
C GLN A 450 -9.00 12.78 11.44
N ARG A 451 -8.12 12.18 10.63
CA ARG A 451 -6.74 11.84 10.98
C ARG A 451 -5.94 13.09 11.36
N GLY A 452 -5.27 13.07 12.51
CA GLY A 452 -4.46 14.17 13.03
C GLY A 452 -5.19 15.20 13.91
N GLN A 453 -6.51 15.08 14.09
CA GLN A 453 -7.24 15.95 15.01
C GLN A 453 -7.06 15.50 16.46
N THR A 454 -6.62 16.41 17.33
CA THR A 454 -6.50 16.15 18.78
C THR A 454 -7.84 15.69 19.36
N LEU A 455 -7.77 14.72 20.27
CA LEU A 455 -8.92 14.34 21.09
C LEU A 455 -9.12 15.41 22.16
N THR A 456 -10.38 15.68 22.50
CA THR A 456 -10.70 16.44 23.72
C THR A 456 -10.07 15.72 24.92
N VAL A 457 -9.58 16.49 25.90
CA VAL A 457 -8.88 15.98 27.08
C VAL A 457 -9.66 14.85 27.77
N ASP A 458 -10.99 14.98 27.86
CA ASP A 458 -11.87 13.99 28.49
C ASP A 458 -11.90 12.66 27.73
N VAL A 459 -11.98 12.70 26.40
CA VAL A 459 -11.96 11.48 25.56
C VAL A 459 -10.60 10.82 25.63
N GLN A 460 -9.51 11.60 25.64
CA GLN A 460 -8.16 11.07 25.78
C GLN A 460 -7.95 10.38 27.14
N ARG A 461 -8.52 10.92 28.22
CA ARG A 461 -8.50 10.28 29.55
C ARG A 461 -9.21 8.93 29.54
N VAL A 462 -10.36 8.83 28.88
CA VAL A 462 -11.07 7.54 28.78
C VAL A 462 -10.32 6.53 27.91
N VAL A 463 -9.76 6.96 26.76
CA VAL A 463 -8.89 6.13 25.92
C VAL A 463 -7.70 5.60 26.73
N ASN A 464 -7.08 6.44 27.55
CA ASN A 464 -5.95 6.06 28.41
C ASN A 464 -6.33 5.08 29.53
N ALA A 465 -7.57 5.10 30.00
CA ALA A 465 -8.06 4.13 30.99
C ALA A 465 -8.32 2.76 30.34
N ILE A 466 -8.89 2.75 29.13
CA ILE A 466 -9.29 1.52 28.42
C ILE A 466 -8.09 0.82 27.77
N LYS A 467 -7.09 1.57 27.27
CA LYS A 467 -6.00 1.00 26.49
C LYS A 467 -5.37 -0.24 27.16
N PRO A 468 -4.98 -1.24 26.36
CA PRO A 468 -4.31 -2.43 26.87
C PRO A 468 -3.02 -2.05 27.61
N LEU A 469 -2.71 -2.75 28.69
CA LEU A 469 -1.44 -2.57 29.39
C LEU A 469 -0.30 -3.15 28.54
N ILE A 470 0.89 -2.56 28.63
CA ILE A 470 2.09 -3.00 27.91
C ILE A 470 2.40 -4.48 28.17
N ASN A 471 2.02 -5.00 29.33
CA ASN A 471 2.27 -6.39 29.73
C ASN A 471 1.14 -7.36 29.34
N ASN A 472 0.07 -6.87 28.71
CA ASN A 472 -1.10 -7.67 28.30
C ASN A 472 -1.13 -7.86 26.79
N TYR A 473 0.04 -8.12 26.21
CA TYR A 473 0.20 -8.55 24.84
C TYR A 473 0.73 -9.98 24.83
N ASP A 474 0.23 -10.80 23.91
CA ASP A 474 0.71 -12.16 23.71
C ASP A 474 2.09 -12.18 23.04
N SER A 475 2.69 -13.37 22.89
CA SER A 475 3.99 -13.55 22.25
C SER A 475 4.03 -13.07 20.79
N ASP A 476 2.86 -12.94 20.15
CA ASP A 476 2.71 -12.49 18.76
C ASP A 476 2.46 -10.97 18.67
N GLY A 477 2.50 -10.25 19.81
CA GLY A 477 2.28 -8.81 19.88
C GLY A 477 0.82 -8.40 19.71
N ASN A 478 -0.14 -9.34 19.79
CA ASN A 478 -1.57 -9.04 19.82
C ASN A 478 -2.04 -8.83 21.26
N ILE A 479 -3.20 -8.20 21.43
CA ILE A 479 -3.76 -7.96 22.76
C ILE A 479 -4.21 -9.29 23.37
N ASP A 480 -3.64 -9.65 24.52
CA ASP A 480 -4.04 -10.83 25.27
C ASP A 480 -5.38 -10.59 25.96
N LEU A 481 -6.45 -11.09 25.33
CA LEU A 481 -7.82 -10.97 25.84
C LEU A 481 -8.03 -11.67 27.19
N VAL A 482 -7.26 -12.71 27.51
CA VAL A 482 -7.40 -13.43 28.77
C VAL A 482 -6.82 -12.58 29.91
N ALA A 483 -5.63 -12.03 29.70
CA ALA A 483 -5.01 -11.10 30.64
C ALA A 483 -5.85 -9.82 30.82
N GLU A 484 -6.39 -9.25 29.73
CA GLU A 484 -7.28 -8.09 29.81
C GLU A 484 -8.60 -8.43 30.51
N ARG A 485 -9.27 -9.55 30.23
CA ARG A 485 -10.48 -9.94 30.99
C ARG A 485 -10.22 -10.08 32.48
N LYS A 486 -9.07 -10.65 32.86
CA LYS A 486 -8.66 -10.74 34.26
C LYS A 486 -8.45 -9.36 34.89
N ARG A 487 -7.79 -8.44 34.19
CA ARG A 487 -7.61 -7.04 34.62
C ARG A 487 -8.97 -6.33 34.82
N TRP A 488 -9.93 -6.60 33.95
CA TRP A 488 -11.28 -6.04 34.03
C TRP A 488 -12.21 -6.82 34.97
N GLY A 489 -11.78 -7.95 35.54
CA GLY A 489 -12.61 -8.77 36.44
C GLY A 489 -13.82 -9.42 35.77
N VAL A 490 -13.67 -9.83 34.51
CA VAL A 490 -14.73 -10.39 33.62
C VAL A 490 -14.60 -11.88 33.42
#